data_AF-A0A0F9LXH8-F1
#
_entry.id   AF-A0A0F9LXH8-F1
#
_cell.length_a   1.000
_cell.length_b   1.000
_cell.length_c   1.000
_cell.angle_alpha   90.00
_cell.angle_beta   90.00
_cell.angle_gamma   90.00
#
_symmetry.space_group_name_H-M   'P 1'
#
loop_
_entity.id
_entity.type
_entity.pdbx_description
1 polymer ?
#
loop_
_entity_poly.entity_id
_entity_poly.type
_entity_poly.pdbx_seq_one_letter_code
_entity_poly.pdbx_strand_id
1 'polypeptide(L)'
;MKNPKRILICGGREWNNPYPILRELRVLPDSITTVIHGDARGADKLGGVIAEGLDLKVISIPANWKLNRRAAGFARNRKMLKMKPDIVLAFHEDISQSKGTKHMISIARAAGVEVRVFKK
;
A
#
# COMPACT_ATOMS: atom_id res chain seq x y z
N MET A 1 18.43 -5.94 18.02
CA MET A 1 18.03 -4.85 17.10
C MET A 1 16.63 -5.16 16.58
N LYS A 2 15.65 -4.26 16.76
CA LYS A 2 14.32 -4.46 16.15
C LYS A 2 14.51 -4.38 14.63
N ASN A 3 14.13 -5.42 13.89
CA ASN A 3 14.17 -5.38 12.44
C ASN A 3 13.29 -4.21 11.97
N PRO A 4 13.80 -3.31 11.11
CA PRO A 4 12.98 -2.22 10.59
C PRO A 4 11.77 -2.80 9.87
N LYS A 5 10.59 -2.39 10.33
CA LYS A 5 9.32 -2.85 9.82
C LYS A 5 8.94 -2.06 8.57
N ARG A 6 8.34 -2.74 7.62
CA ARG A 6 7.90 -2.21 6.32
C ARG A 6 6.38 -2.23 6.26
N ILE A 7 5.82 -1.13 5.76
CA ILE A 7 4.39 -1.03 5.49
C ILE A 7 4.17 -1.05 4.00
N LEU A 8 3.09 -1.70 3.58
CA LEU A 8 2.57 -1.56 2.23
C LEU A 8 1.27 -0.74 2.28
N ILE A 9 1.23 0.36 1.55
CA ILE A 9 0.00 1.11 1.29
C ILE A 9 -0.55 0.73 -0.07
N CYS A 10 -1.85 0.45 -0.12
CA CYS A 10 -2.59 0.32 -1.37
C CYS A 10 -4.00 0.89 -1.22
N GLY A 11 -4.65 1.20 -2.34
CA GLY A 11 -6.03 1.65 -2.24
C GLY A 11 -6.69 2.11 -3.52
N GLY A 12 -7.81 2.82 -3.34
CA GLY A 12 -8.66 3.30 -4.41
C GLY A 12 -7.98 4.39 -5.24
N ARG A 13 -8.26 4.37 -6.55
CA ARG A 13 -7.75 5.38 -7.48
C ARG A 13 -8.42 6.75 -7.34
N GLU A 14 -9.62 6.77 -6.78
CA GLU A 14 -10.40 7.98 -6.48
C GLU A 14 -10.28 8.40 -5.00
N TRP A 15 -9.36 7.75 -4.26
CA TRP A 15 -9.09 8.14 -2.89
C TRP A 15 -8.36 9.49 -2.88
N ASN A 16 -8.97 10.50 -2.25
CA ASN A 16 -8.47 11.87 -2.21
C ASN A 16 -8.41 12.45 -0.78
N ASN A 17 -8.79 11.67 0.24
CA ASN A 17 -8.76 12.11 1.63
C ASN A 17 -7.42 11.72 2.29
N PRO A 18 -6.51 12.65 2.58
CA PRO A 18 -5.21 12.33 3.15
C PRO A 18 -5.30 11.93 4.64
N TYR A 19 -6.35 12.34 5.36
CA TYR A 19 -6.39 12.26 6.82
C TYR A 19 -6.33 10.84 7.38
N PRO A 20 -7.07 9.84 6.85
CA PRO A 20 -6.95 8.47 7.34
C PRO A 20 -5.54 7.92 7.14
N ILE A 21 -4.88 8.22 6.01
CA ILE A 21 -3.51 7.77 5.75
C ILE A 21 -2.54 8.41 6.75
N LEU A 22 -2.62 9.73 6.93
CA LEU A 22 -1.78 10.46 7.86
C LEU A 22 -1.96 9.96 9.30
N ARG A 23 -3.20 9.76 9.75
CA ARG A 23 -3.52 9.24 11.08
C ARG A 23 -2.84 7.89 11.28
N GLU A 24 -3.03 6.96 10.35
CA GLU A 24 -2.47 5.61 10.48
C GLU A 24 -0.95 5.61 10.40
N LEU A 25 -0.33 6.51 9.64
CA LEU A 25 1.14 6.62 9.58
C LEU A 25 1.74 7.25 10.85
N ARG A 26 1.06 8.18 11.51
CA ARG A 26 1.56 8.86 12.72
C ARG A 26 1.51 8.01 13.99
N VAL A 27 0.61 7.03 14.04
CA VAL A 27 0.48 6.14 15.21
C VAL A 27 1.35 4.89 15.11
N LEU A 28 2.19 4.81 14.08
CA LEU A 28 3.10 3.70 13.89
C LEU A 28 4.25 3.75 14.88
N PRO A 29 4.77 2.59 15.31
CA PRO A 29 5.97 2.56 16.12
C PRO A 29 7.18 3.02 15.31
N ASP A 30 8.13 3.72 15.93
CA ASP A 30 9.38 4.22 15.33
C ASP A 30 10.22 3.13 14.63
N SER A 31 9.96 1.85 14.93
CA SER A 31 10.55 0.72 14.21
C SER A 31 10.11 0.63 12.74
N ILE A 32 9.04 1.31 12.33
CA ILE A 32 8.62 1.40 10.94
C ILE A 32 9.48 2.47 10.26
N THR A 33 10.24 2.07 9.24
CA THR A 33 11.14 3.01 8.56
C THR A 33 10.87 3.10 7.06
N THR A 34 9.97 2.26 6.52
CA THR A 34 9.76 2.14 5.08
C THR A 34 8.30 1.95 4.72
N VAL A 35 7.83 2.72 3.73
CA VAL A 35 6.53 2.59 3.08
C VAL A 35 6.71 2.14 1.63
N ILE A 36 6.00 1.08 1.25
CA ILE A 36 5.95 0.53 -0.10
C ILE A 36 4.58 0.87 -0.68
N HIS A 37 4.52 1.39 -1.90
CA HIS A 37 3.25 1.65 -2.57
C HIS A 37 3.38 1.43 -4.08
N GLY A 38 2.24 1.34 -4.76
CA GLY A 38 2.20 0.88 -6.14
C GLY A 38 2.14 1.97 -7.21
N ASP A 39 2.44 3.21 -6.80
CA ASP A 39 2.51 4.39 -7.66
C ASP A 39 1.26 4.68 -8.51
N ALA A 40 0.10 4.15 -8.13
CA ALA A 40 -1.16 4.51 -8.78
C ALA A 40 -1.67 5.87 -8.28
N ARG A 41 -2.48 6.55 -9.11
CA ARG A 41 -3.27 7.70 -8.64
C ARG A 41 -4.12 7.32 -7.41
N GLY A 42 -4.43 8.31 -6.58
CA GLY A 42 -5.23 8.14 -5.37
C GLY A 42 -4.39 7.69 -4.18
N ALA A 43 -4.85 6.66 -3.47
CA ALA A 43 -4.28 6.25 -2.19
C ALA A 43 -2.78 5.91 -2.25
N ASP A 44 -2.32 5.24 -3.31
CA ASP A 44 -0.90 4.87 -3.45
C ASP A 44 -0.02 6.13 -3.52
N LYS A 45 -0.37 7.11 -4.37
CA LYS A 45 0.39 8.38 -4.48
C LYS A 45 0.30 9.24 -3.23
N LEU A 46 -0.89 9.38 -2.65
CA LEU A 46 -1.07 10.12 -1.39
C LEU A 46 -0.28 9.49 -0.25
N GLY A 47 -0.28 8.17 -0.13
CA GLY A 47 0.51 7.45 0.86
C GLY A 47 2.01 7.66 0.71
N GLY A 48 2.53 7.67 -0.53
CA GLY A 48 3.92 8.00 -0.80
C GLY A 48 4.28 9.41 -0.33
N VAL A 49 3.52 10.42 -0.75
CA VAL A 49 3.78 11.83 -0.39
C VAL A 49 3.71 12.07 1.12
N ILE A 50 2.70 11.50 1.80
CA ILE A 50 2.57 11.64 3.25
C ILE A 50 3.73 10.95 3.98
N ALA A 51 4.16 9.78 3.52
CA ALA A 51 5.27 9.06 4.11
C ALA A 51 6.60 9.82 3.94
N GLU A 52 6.84 10.42 2.77
CA GLU A 52 7.99 11.31 2.53
C GLU A 52 7.97 12.51 3.49
N GLY A 53 6.81 13.15 3.69
CA GLY A 53 6.66 14.25 4.65
C GLY A 53 6.77 13.87 6.13
N LEU A 54 6.85 12.57 6.44
CA LEU A 54 7.10 12.03 7.78
C LEU A 54 8.53 11.43 7.89
N ASP A 55 9.42 11.76 6.95
CA ASP A 55 10.81 11.27 6.89
C ASP A 55 10.93 9.73 6.81
N LEU A 56 9.89 9.05 6.32
CA LEU A 56 9.93 7.62 6.06
C LEU A 56 10.55 7.34 4.70
N LYS A 57 11.32 6.25 4.58
CA LYS A 57 11.80 5.78 3.28
C LYS A 57 10.61 5.33 2.43
N VAL A 58 10.50 5.85 1.21
CA VAL A 58 9.45 5.44 0.27
C VAL A 58 10.00 4.58 -0.85
N ILE A 59 9.29 3.49 -1.16
CA ILE A 59 9.56 2.63 -2.30
C ILE A 59 8.31 2.53 -3.17
N SER A 60 8.37 3.16 -4.34
CA SER A 60 7.30 3.14 -5.33
C SER A 60 7.50 2.02 -6.34
N ILE A 61 6.46 1.22 -6.60
CA ILE A 61 6.47 0.12 -7.56
C ILE A 61 5.38 0.37 -8.60
N PRO A 62 5.66 1.08 -9.71
CA PRO A 62 4.67 1.33 -10.75
C PRO A 62 4.29 0.05 -11.50
N ALA A 63 3.04 -0.01 -11.99
CA ALA A 63 2.60 -1.10 -12.85
C ALA A 63 3.13 -0.93 -14.28
N ASN A 64 3.74 -1.99 -14.83
CA ASN A 64 4.22 -1.98 -16.21
C ASN A 64 3.08 -2.31 -17.19
N TRP A 65 2.32 -1.29 -17.57
CA TRP A 65 1.17 -1.42 -18.48
C TRP A 65 1.55 -1.83 -19.91
N LYS A 66 2.76 -1.47 -20.36
CA LYS A 66 3.26 -1.80 -21.71
C LYS A 66 3.41 -3.32 -21.90
N LEU A 67 3.86 -4.03 -20.87
CA LEU A 67 4.18 -5.45 -20.97
C LEU A 67 2.98 -6.37 -20.72
N ASN A 68 2.10 -6.02 -19.78
CA ASN A 68 1.13 -6.98 -19.22
C ASN A 68 -0.34 -6.51 -19.21
N ARG A 69 -0.67 -5.39 -19.89
CA ARG A 69 -2.02 -4.80 -19.95
C ARG A 69 -2.74 -4.90 -18.58
N ARG A 70 -3.85 -5.65 -18.49
CA ARG A 70 -4.66 -5.81 -17.26
C ARG A 70 -3.91 -6.54 -16.13
N ALA A 71 -3.01 -7.46 -16.44
CA ALA A 71 -2.23 -8.21 -15.45
C ALA A 71 -1.11 -7.37 -14.81
N ALA A 72 -0.76 -6.21 -15.40
CA ALA A 72 0.30 -5.34 -14.89
C ALA A 72 0.08 -4.93 -13.43
N GLY A 73 -1.16 -4.62 -13.04
CA GLY A 73 -1.50 -4.27 -11.65
C GLY A 73 -1.30 -5.44 -10.68
N PHE A 74 -1.69 -6.65 -11.07
CA PHE A 74 -1.53 -7.84 -10.24
C PHE A 74 -0.06 -8.27 -10.13
N ALA A 75 0.70 -8.19 -11.22
CA ALA A 75 2.14 -8.41 -11.21
C ALA A 75 2.85 -7.43 -10.27
N ARG A 76 2.49 -6.15 -10.33
CA ARG A 76 2.95 -5.11 -9.40
C ARG A 76 2.61 -5.44 -7.95
N ASN A 77 1.37 -5.87 -7.68
CA ASN A 77 0.96 -6.26 -6.33
C ASN A 77 1.82 -7.41 -5.79
N ARG A 78 2.09 -8.43 -6.61
CA ARG A 78 3.00 -9.52 -6.22
C ARG A 78 4.43 -9.03 -5.98
N LYS A 79 4.93 -8.09 -6.79
CA LYS A 79 6.26 -7.48 -6.60
C LYS A 79 6.34 -6.73 -5.27
N MET A 80 5.32 -5.94 -4.92
CA MET A 80 5.28 -5.25 -3.62
C MET A 80 5.21 -6.25 -2.45
N LEU A 81 4.40 -7.30 -2.53
CA LEU A 81 4.33 -8.32 -1.46
C LEU A 81 5.66 -9.08 -1.28
N LYS A 82 6.38 -9.36 -2.38
CA LYS A 82 7.71 -10.00 -2.34
C LYS A 82 8.75 -9.20 -1.55
N MET A 83 8.51 -7.90 -1.31
CA MET A 83 9.37 -7.07 -0.46
C MET A 83 9.14 -7.31 1.04
N LYS A 84 8.27 -8.25 1.40
CA LYS A 84 7.98 -8.69 2.78
C LYS A 84 7.54 -7.52 3.67
N PRO A 85 6.41 -6.85 3.35
CA PRO A 85 5.80 -5.93 4.29
C PRO A 85 5.34 -6.67 5.54
N ASP A 86 5.47 -6.05 6.70
CA ASP A 86 4.99 -6.57 7.97
C ASP A 86 3.48 -6.33 8.12
N ILE A 87 2.96 -5.26 7.50
CA ILE A 87 1.56 -4.88 7.50
C ILE A 87 1.16 -4.26 6.16
N VAL A 88 -0.08 -4.51 5.74
CA VAL A 88 -0.75 -3.86 4.61
C VAL A 88 -1.85 -2.93 5.13
N LEU A 89 -1.80 -1.66 4.75
CA LEU A 89 -2.86 -0.69 4.94
C LEU A 89 -3.60 -0.47 3.61
N ALA A 90 -4.88 -0.84 3.57
CA ALA A 90 -5.71 -0.75 2.38
C ALA A 90 -6.77 0.35 2.54
N PHE A 91 -6.70 1.41 1.73
CA PHE A 91 -7.61 2.56 1.80
C PHE A 91 -8.58 2.56 0.62
N HIS A 92 -9.85 2.22 0.86
CA HIS A 92 -10.85 2.11 -0.20
C HIS A 92 -12.28 2.14 0.35
N GLU A 93 -13.19 2.90 -0.28
CA GLU A 93 -14.62 2.93 0.08
C GLU A 93 -15.28 1.56 0.03
N ASP A 94 -15.18 0.93 -1.15
CA ASP A 94 -15.78 -0.37 -1.43
C ASP A 94 -14.77 -1.32 -2.07
N ILE A 95 -14.25 -2.25 -1.26
CA ILE A 95 -13.32 -3.29 -1.71
C ILE A 95 -13.96 -4.25 -2.71
N SER A 96 -15.28 -4.45 -2.66
CA SER A 96 -15.98 -5.38 -3.55
C SER A 96 -15.84 -4.95 -5.02
N GLN A 97 -15.77 -3.63 -5.25
CA GLN A 97 -15.58 -3.02 -6.57
C GLN A 97 -14.10 -2.81 -6.94
N SER A 98 -13.17 -3.13 -6.06
CA SER A 98 -11.74 -2.89 -6.26
C SER A 98 -10.97 -4.15 -6.63
N LYS A 99 -10.91 -4.49 -7.93
CA LYS A 99 -10.13 -5.67 -8.38
C LYS A 99 -8.68 -5.63 -7.91
N GLY A 100 -8.03 -4.45 -7.97
CA GLY A 100 -6.64 -4.25 -7.59
C GLY A 100 -6.39 -4.39 -6.08
N THR A 101 -7.14 -3.65 -5.27
CA THR A 101 -6.98 -3.68 -3.80
C THR A 101 -7.44 -5.02 -3.23
N LYS A 102 -8.55 -5.58 -3.71
CA LYS A 102 -9.00 -6.93 -3.33
C LYS A 102 -7.95 -7.99 -3.62
N HIS A 103 -7.29 -7.92 -4.78
CA HIS A 103 -6.18 -8.82 -5.09
C HIS A 103 -5.04 -8.67 -4.08
N MET A 104 -4.60 -7.44 -3.75
CA MET A 104 -3.55 -7.22 -2.75
C MET A 104 -3.92 -7.82 -1.38
N ILE A 105 -5.10 -7.50 -0.87
CA ILE A 105 -5.60 -8.01 0.41
C ILE A 105 -5.60 -9.54 0.42
N SER A 106 -6.06 -10.17 -0.66
CA SER A 106 -6.11 -11.63 -0.78
C SER A 106 -4.72 -12.26 -0.72
N ILE A 107 -3.74 -11.75 -1.47
CA ILE A 107 -2.40 -12.33 -1.49
C ILE A 107 -1.64 -12.07 -0.19
N ALA A 108 -1.87 -10.92 0.47
CA ALA A 108 -1.24 -10.58 1.74
C ALA A 108 -1.74 -11.49 2.87
N ARG A 109 -3.06 -11.68 2.98
CA ARG A 109 -3.66 -12.61 3.97
C ARG A 109 -3.20 -14.04 3.76
N ALA A 110 -3.16 -14.50 2.50
CA ALA A 110 -2.65 -15.84 2.18
C ALA A 110 -1.17 -16.02 2.55
N ALA A 111 -0.38 -14.94 2.59
CA ALA A 111 1.01 -14.94 3.02
C ALA A 111 1.18 -14.71 4.54
N GLY A 112 0.10 -14.64 5.31
CA GLY A 112 0.14 -14.40 6.76
C GLY A 112 0.50 -12.96 7.16
N VAL A 113 0.44 -12.01 6.23
CA VAL A 113 0.70 -10.58 6.51
C VAL A 113 -0.55 -9.94 7.08
N GLU A 114 -0.39 -9.14 8.14
CA GLU A 114 -1.50 -8.38 8.72
C GLU A 114 -2.07 -7.40 7.70
N VAL A 115 -3.40 -7.33 7.60
CA VAL A 115 -4.09 -6.41 6.68
C VAL A 115 -5.14 -5.61 7.42
N ARG A 116 -5.01 -4.28 7.38
CA ARG A 116 -6.01 -3.32 7.89
C ARG A 116 -6.68 -2.60 6.73
N VAL A 117 -8.00 -2.47 6.79
CA VAL A 117 -8.80 -1.83 5.74
C VAL A 117 -9.49 -0.60 6.29
N PHE A 118 -9.38 0.51 5.58
CA PHE A 118 -9.94 1.80 5.95
C PHE A 118 -10.84 2.32 4.84
N LYS A 119 -11.96 2.91 5.24
CA LYS A 119 -12.90 3.63 4.39
C LYS A 119 -12.80 5.14 4.72
N LYS A 120 -13.31 6.03 3.86
CA LYS A 120 -13.39 7.46 4.20
C LYS A 120 -14.28 7.69 5.40
#